data_AF-A0A1I7V4J8-F1
#
_entry.id   AF-A0A1I7V4J8-F1
#
_cell.length_a   1.000
_cell.length_b   1.000
_cell.length_c   1.000
_cell.angle_alpha   90.00
_cell.angle_beta   90.00
_cell.angle_gamma   90.00
#
_symmetry.space_group_name_H-M   'P 1'
#
loop_
_entity.id
_entity.type
_entity.pdbx_description
1 polymer ?
#
loop_
_entity_poly.entity_id
_entity_poly.type
_entity_poly.pdbx_seq_one_letter_code
_entity_poly.pdbx_strand_id
1 'polypeptide(L)'
;KETERIRLENLEKFNLAISAFWKCLEMKLNWEMIENNWEESLKGLRSLVSQTKIQFSRLKDSMRFCENFDRDDVEYLKEELEILHSSTLSTFEVLYSSYFKIKELSERNEDRTFLFILRKQLSLMCNTFSLILQNIDSLPVDENLLGVLRNSFDKLDSSDILSTSQLKSLSISGNSEDYKNIEDPSKYEPKNNVLVEDISDETEEVEKKTQSTIGRQDAQKENSDGVTSSITDEAVETIPHGDTTVLESNENVESLNNREEEEGEEGEVKNRIVEQKNVEK
;
A
#
# COMPACT_ATOMS: atom_id res chain seq x y z
N LYS A 1 2.70 -64.38 -2.19
CA LYS A 1 1.61 -63.57 -2.81
C LYS A 1 1.02 -62.60 -1.81
N GLU A 2 0.56 -63.07 -0.64
CA GLU A 2 -0.03 -62.19 0.39
C GLU A 2 0.95 -61.17 0.99
N THR A 3 2.19 -61.58 1.29
CA THR A 3 3.24 -60.68 1.81
C THR A 3 3.58 -59.53 0.84
N GLU A 4 3.58 -59.82 -0.46
CA GLU A 4 3.90 -58.82 -1.49
C GLU A 4 2.75 -57.82 -1.69
N ARG A 5 1.49 -58.30 -1.58
CA ARG A 5 0.30 -57.44 -1.55
C ARG A 5 0.34 -56.46 -0.38
N ILE A 6 0.63 -56.94 0.83
CA ILE A 6 0.75 -56.10 2.02
C ILE A 6 1.90 -55.09 1.88
N ARG A 7 3.02 -55.51 1.29
CA ARG A 7 4.16 -54.61 1.02
C ARG A 7 3.78 -53.47 0.08
N LEU A 8 3.07 -53.78 -1.01
CA LEU A 8 2.59 -52.78 -1.98
C LEU A 8 1.56 -51.83 -1.36
N GLU A 9 0.59 -52.35 -0.58
CA GLU A 9 -0.40 -51.52 0.12
C GLU A 9 0.25 -50.60 1.17
N ASN A 10 1.27 -51.08 1.88
CA ASN A 10 2.01 -50.25 2.82
C ASN A 10 2.84 -49.17 2.11
N LEU A 11 3.43 -49.50 0.95
CA LEU A 11 4.16 -48.54 0.13
C LEU A 11 3.21 -47.45 -0.43
N GLU A 12 2.02 -47.83 -0.87
CA GLU A 12 1.00 -46.88 -1.34
C GLU A 12 0.53 -45.94 -0.21
N LYS A 13 0.21 -46.49 0.96
CA LYS A 13 -0.13 -45.68 2.15
C LYS A 13 1.00 -44.74 2.55
N PHE A 14 2.24 -45.21 2.47
CA PHE A 14 3.42 -44.40 2.76
C PHE A 14 3.59 -43.26 1.75
N ASN A 15 3.41 -43.54 0.45
CA ASN A 15 3.47 -42.52 -0.60
C ASN A 15 2.34 -41.48 -0.43
N LEU A 16 1.13 -41.90 -0.07
CA LEU A 16 0.03 -40.99 0.24
C LEU A 16 0.37 -40.11 1.46
N ALA A 17 0.95 -40.69 2.51
CA ALA A 17 1.37 -39.94 3.70
C ALA A 17 2.47 -38.92 3.37
N ILE A 18 3.46 -39.30 2.56
CA ILE A 18 4.50 -38.39 2.08
C ILE A 18 3.91 -37.27 1.22
N SER A 19 3.00 -37.59 0.29
CA SER A 19 2.35 -36.60 -0.56
C SER A 19 1.54 -35.59 0.27
N ALA A 20 0.77 -36.07 1.25
CA ALA A 20 0.05 -35.20 2.18
C ALA A 20 0.99 -34.32 3.01
N PHE A 21 2.11 -34.89 3.50
CA PHE A 21 3.13 -34.14 4.23
C PHE A 21 3.76 -33.03 3.37
N TRP A 22 4.12 -33.34 2.13
CA TRP A 22 4.62 -32.35 1.18
C TRP A 22 3.60 -31.25 0.92
N LYS A 23 2.32 -31.61 0.76
CA LYS A 23 1.26 -30.62 0.57
C LYS A 23 1.11 -29.70 1.78
N CYS A 24 1.20 -30.24 2.99
CA CYS A 24 1.20 -29.45 4.22
C CYS A 24 2.39 -28.48 4.30
N LEU A 25 3.59 -28.93 3.93
CA LEU A 25 4.78 -28.07 3.89
C LEU A 25 4.64 -26.95 2.86
N GLU A 26 4.17 -27.28 1.66
CA GLU A 26 3.91 -26.30 0.59
C GLU A 26 2.90 -25.25 1.05
N MET A 27 1.78 -25.67 1.64
CA MET A 27 0.78 -24.76 2.18
C MET A 27 1.37 -23.87 3.28
N LYS A 28 2.18 -24.42 4.18
CA LYS A 28 2.82 -23.65 5.26
C LYS A 28 3.75 -22.58 4.70
N LEU A 29 4.61 -22.93 3.75
CA LEU A 29 5.53 -21.98 3.11
C LEU A 29 4.76 -20.88 2.37
N ASN A 30 3.70 -21.23 1.65
CA ASN A 30 2.87 -20.26 0.96
C ASN A 30 2.18 -19.29 1.94
N TRP A 31 1.69 -19.79 3.08
CA TRP A 31 1.12 -18.95 4.13
C TRP A 31 2.13 -17.98 4.73
N GLU A 32 3.35 -18.43 5.04
CA GLU A 32 4.42 -17.57 5.57
C GLU A 32 4.79 -16.46 4.58
N MET A 33 4.84 -16.78 3.28
CA MET A 33 5.10 -15.79 2.24
C MET A 33 3.98 -14.72 2.16
N ILE A 34 2.72 -15.15 2.19
CA ILE A 34 1.57 -14.24 2.18
C ILE A 34 1.59 -13.38 3.45
N GLU A 35 1.78 -13.98 4.64
CA GLU A 35 1.80 -13.25 5.91
C GLU A 35 2.89 -12.17 5.92
N ASN A 36 4.09 -12.48 5.41
CA ASN A 36 5.16 -11.49 5.27
C ASN A 36 4.79 -10.35 4.33
N ASN A 37 4.21 -10.64 3.17
CA ASN A 37 3.77 -9.61 2.23
C ASN A 37 2.71 -8.68 2.84
N TRP A 38 1.80 -9.24 3.65
CA TRP A 38 0.83 -8.45 4.40
C TRP A 38 1.48 -7.58 5.47
N GLU A 39 2.43 -8.14 6.24
CA GLU A 39 3.15 -7.37 7.26
C GLU A 39 3.94 -6.21 6.63
N GLU A 40 4.59 -6.44 5.49
CA GLU A 40 5.29 -5.40 4.74
C GLU A 40 4.33 -4.32 4.23
N SER A 41 3.17 -4.72 3.69
CA SER A 41 2.14 -3.79 3.25
C SER A 41 1.64 -2.91 4.40
N LEU A 42 1.30 -3.51 5.55
CA LEU A 42 0.85 -2.81 6.75
C LEU A 42 1.93 -1.87 7.30
N LYS A 43 3.20 -2.31 7.28
CA LYS A 43 4.35 -1.48 7.64
C LYS A 43 4.52 -0.30 6.69
N GLY A 44 4.29 -0.50 5.38
CA GLY A 44 4.27 0.56 4.39
C GLY A 44 3.22 1.63 4.70
N LEU A 45 1.99 1.20 4.98
CA LEU A 45 0.91 2.12 5.37
C LEU A 45 1.25 2.89 6.65
N ARG A 46 1.79 2.22 7.69
CA ARG A 46 2.27 2.88 8.91
C ARG A 46 3.30 3.95 8.62
N SER A 47 4.28 3.62 7.78
CA SER A 47 5.34 4.55 7.39
C SER A 47 4.80 5.79 6.71
N LEU A 48 3.80 5.66 5.82
CA LEU A 48 3.16 6.81 5.17
C LEU A 48 2.51 7.74 6.20
N VAL A 49 1.72 7.19 7.12
CA VAL A 49 1.08 7.98 8.20
C VAL A 49 2.13 8.69 9.06
N SER A 50 3.20 7.99 9.46
CA SER A 50 4.29 8.60 10.23
C SER A 50 4.98 9.73 9.44
N GLN A 51 5.21 9.54 8.15
CA GLN A 51 5.82 10.56 7.29
C GLN A 51 4.95 11.81 7.18
N THR A 52 3.63 11.68 6.97
CA THR A 52 2.73 12.85 6.96
C THR A 52 2.75 13.57 8.30
N LYS A 53 2.75 12.85 9.43
CA LYS A 53 2.88 13.47 10.77
C LYS A 53 4.18 14.23 10.95
N ILE A 54 5.29 13.73 10.38
CA ILE A 54 6.57 14.44 10.37
C ILE A 54 6.45 15.74 9.55
N GLN A 55 5.79 15.71 8.38
CA GLN A 55 5.56 16.93 7.60
C GLN A 55 4.70 17.95 8.36
N PHE A 56 3.66 17.50 9.05
CA PHE A 56 2.86 18.38 9.91
C PHE A 56 3.71 18.99 11.04
N SER A 57 4.60 18.19 11.64
CA SER A 57 5.51 18.69 12.68
C SER A 57 6.46 19.77 12.15
N ARG A 58 6.93 19.62 10.90
CA ARG A 58 7.75 20.65 10.23
C ARG A 58 6.97 21.93 10.00
N LEU A 59 5.75 21.85 9.43
CA LEU A 59 4.87 23.02 9.28
C LEU A 59 4.64 23.72 10.62
N LYS A 60 4.35 22.96 11.67
CA LYS A 60 4.16 23.49 13.02
C LYS A 60 5.39 24.22 13.54
N ASP A 61 6.60 23.69 13.27
CA ASP A 61 7.84 24.33 13.68
C ASP A 61 8.12 25.59 12.84
N SER A 62 7.85 25.57 11.53
CA SER A 62 7.91 26.74 10.64
C SER A 62 7.01 27.88 11.14
N MET A 63 5.77 27.57 11.53
CA MET A 63 4.83 28.56 12.07
C MET A 63 5.29 29.21 13.39
N ARG A 64 6.21 28.60 14.15
CA ARG A 64 6.75 29.23 15.37
C ARG A 64 7.68 30.39 15.08
N PHE A 65 8.23 30.47 13.87
CA PHE A 65 9.15 31.53 13.46
C PHE A 65 8.41 32.72 12.84
N CYS A 66 7.12 32.58 12.55
CA CYS A 66 6.26 33.65 12.04
C CYS A 66 5.65 34.41 13.21
N GLU A 67 6.25 35.54 13.60
CA GLU A 67 5.78 36.34 14.74
C GLU A 67 4.55 37.19 14.42
N ASN A 68 4.41 37.66 13.18
CA ASN A 68 3.38 38.64 12.80
C ASN A 68 2.46 38.18 11.66
N PHE A 69 2.72 37.01 11.06
CA PHE A 69 2.01 36.54 9.85
C PHE A 69 1.95 37.65 8.80
N ASP A 70 3.10 38.29 8.56
CA ASP A 70 3.20 39.29 7.49
C ASP A 70 3.11 38.63 6.11
N ARG A 71 3.22 39.43 5.04
CA ARG A 71 3.06 38.90 3.67
C ARG A 71 4.08 37.79 3.38
N ASP A 72 5.32 37.96 3.82
CA ASP A 72 6.40 37.04 3.49
C ASP A 72 6.28 35.75 4.32
N ASP A 73 5.90 35.87 5.60
CA ASP A 73 5.54 34.73 6.45
C ASP A 73 4.39 33.90 5.85
N VAL A 74 3.32 34.57 5.44
CA VAL A 74 2.13 33.89 4.88
C VAL A 74 2.48 33.19 3.57
N GLU A 75 3.29 33.81 2.71
CA GLU A 75 3.69 33.18 1.45
C GLU A 75 4.58 31.95 1.69
N TYR A 76 5.56 32.04 2.58
CA TYR A 76 6.38 30.90 2.99
C TYR A 76 5.52 29.76 3.59
N LEU A 77 4.57 30.09 4.46
CA LEU A 77 3.69 29.10 5.06
C LEU A 77 2.74 28.44 4.06
N LYS A 78 2.33 29.12 2.99
CA LYS A 78 1.57 28.48 1.90
C LYS A 78 2.40 27.43 1.19
N GLU A 79 3.69 27.68 0.93
CA GLU A 79 4.57 26.70 0.31
C GLU A 79 4.71 25.45 1.20
N GLU A 80 4.92 25.62 2.50
CA GLU A 80 4.96 24.50 3.46
C GLU A 80 3.60 23.78 3.56
N LEU A 81 2.50 24.53 3.46
CA LEU A 81 1.15 23.96 3.48
C LEU A 81 0.85 23.15 2.21
N GLU A 82 1.32 23.57 1.05
CA GLU A 82 1.25 22.82 -0.22
C GLU A 82 2.02 21.49 -0.14
N ILE A 83 3.19 21.51 0.50
CA ILE A 83 3.98 20.29 0.75
C ILE A 83 3.22 19.34 1.68
N LEU A 84 2.65 19.87 2.77
CA LEU A 84 1.82 19.09 3.69
C LEU A 84 0.59 18.52 2.98
N HIS A 85 -0.10 19.32 2.17
CA HIS A 85 -1.26 18.90 1.38
C HIS A 85 -0.90 17.73 0.47
N SER A 86 0.14 17.90 -0.36
CA SER A 86 0.61 16.87 -1.29
C SER A 86 0.96 15.56 -0.57
N SER A 87 1.66 15.65 0.57
CA SER A 87 2.00 14.48 1.39
C SER A 87 0.76 13.80 2.01
N THR A 88 -0.20 14.60 2.45
CA THR A 88 -1.46 14.13 3.05
C THR A 88 -2.34 13.46 2.00
N LEU A 89 -2.44 14.06 0.80
CA LEU A 89 -3.23 13.55 -0.31
C LEU A 89 -2.68 12.21 -0.80
N SER A 90 -1.37 12.14 -1.05
CA SER A 90 -0.72 10.89 -1.46
C SER A 90 -0.96 9.76 -0.45
N THR A 91 -0.87 10.07 0.85
CA THR A 91 -1.14 9.10 1.91
C THR A 91 -2.61 8.66 1.93
N PHE A 92 -3.53 9.63 1.80
CA PHE A 92 -4.96 9.36 1.71
C PHE A 92 -5.29 8.43 0.54
N GLU A 93 -4.78 8.69 -0.67
CA GLU A 93 -5.06 7.89 -1.86
C GLU A 93 -4.62 6.42 -1.69
N VAL A 94 -3.44 6.20 -1.11
CA VAL A 94 -2.93 4.84 -0.84
C VAL A 94 -3.77 4.13 0.22
N LEU A 95 -4.13 4.82 1.31
CA LEU A 95 -5.02 4.26 2.34
C LEU A 95 -6.41 3.95 1.78
N TYR A 96 -6.96 4.85 0.96
CA TYR A 96 -8.28 4.72 0.34
C TYR A 96 -8.31 3.54 -0.63
N SER A 97 -7.31 3.41 -1.51
CA SER A 97 -7.16 2.24 -2.39
C SER A 97 -7.02 0.95 -1.59
N SER A 98 -6.21 0.97 -0.52
CA SER A 98 -6.03 -0.19 0.36
C SER A 98 -7.33 -0.58 1.04
N TYR A 99 -8.13 0.39 1.50
CA TYR A 99 -9.46 0.14 2.06
C TYR A 99 -10.34 -0.66 1.10
N PHE A 100 -10.43 -0.28 -0.18
CA PHE A 100 -11.27 -1.00 -1.15
C PHE A 100 -10.77 -2.41 -1.43
N LYS A 101 -9.45 -2.62 -1.49
CA LYS A 101 -8.87 -3.97 -1.61
C LYS A 101 -9.23 -4.83 -0.40
N ILE A 102 -9.10 -4.29 0.82
CA ILE A 102 -9.47 -5.00 2.05
C ILE A 102 -10.98 -5.24 2.12
N LYS A 103 -11.80 -4.30 1.66
CA LYS A 103 -13.25 -4.44 1.57
C LYS A 103 -13.62 -5.64 0.69
N GLU A 104 -13.11 -5.70 -0.53
CA GLU A 104 -13.34 -6.84 -1.44
C GLU A 104 -12.91 -8.17 -0.80
N LEU A 105 -11.75 -8.20 -0.15
CA LEU A 105 -11.25 -9.39 0.53
C LEU A 105 -12.14 -9.79 1.72
N SER A 106 -12.62 -8.83 2.51
CA SER A 106 -13.51 -9.09 3.65
C SER A 106 -14.86 -9.64 3.22
N GLU A 107 -15.38 -9.17 2.08
CA GLU A 107 -16.66 -9.61 1.51
C GLU A 107 -16.54 -11.01 0.88
N ARG A 108 -15.37 -11.36 0.30
CA ARG A 108 -15.10 -12.72 -0.21
C ARG A 108 -14.81 -13.73 0.90
N ASN A 109 -14.33 -13.28 2.07
CA ASN A 109 -13.87 -14.14 3.17
C ASN A 109 -14.53 -13.72 4.49
N GLU A 110 -15.85 -13.91 4.60
CA GLU A 110 -16.66 -13.49 5.74
C GLU A 110 -16.21 -14.11 7.08
N ASP A 111 -15.54 -15.26 7.04
CA ASP A 111 -15.03 -15.97 8.21
C ASP A 111 -13.68 -15.42 8.73
N ARG A 112 -13.15 -14.36 8.11
CA ARG A 112 -11.87 -13.74 8.47
C ARG A 112 -12.09 -12.42 9.21
N THR A 113 -12.41 -12.50 10.51
CA THR A 113 -12.63 -11.35 11.41
C THR A 113 -11.53 -10.29 11.30
N PHE A 114 -10.27 -10.68 11.14
CA PHE A 114 -9.15 -9.73 11.05
C PHE A 114 -9.27 -8.76 9.85
N LEU A 115 -9.86 -9.18 8.73
CA LEU A 115 -10.09 -8.31 7.57
C LEU A 115 -11.09 -7.21 7.90
N PHE A 116 -12.13 -7.52 8.67
CA PHE A 116 -13.12 -6.55 9.12
C PHE A 116 -12.53 -5.56 10.14
N ILE A 117 -11.65 -6.04 11.04
CA ILE A 117 -10.91 -5.17 11.96
C ILE A 117 -10.10 -4.14 11.17
N LEU A 118 -9.30 -4.62 10.22
CA LEU A 118 -8.44 -3.77 9.39
C LEU A 118 -9.27 -2.82 8.52
N ARG A 119 -10.35 -3.31 7.90
CA ARG A 119 -11.29 -2.49 7.10
C ARG A 119 -11.83 -1.31 7.92
N LYS A 120 -12.28 -1.57 9.15
CA LYS A 120 -12.83 -0.53 10.04
C LYS A 120 -11.77 0.53 10.37
N GLN A 121 -10.55 0.11 10.70
CA GLN A 121 -9.46 1.04 11.01
C GLN A 121 -9.10 1.90 9.80
N LEU A 122 -8.95 1.31 8.62
CA LEU A 122 -8.68 2.03 7.39
C LEU A 122 -9.78 3.05 7.05
N SER A 123 -11.06 2.71 7.26
CA SER A 123 -12.17 3.65 7.07
C SER A 123 -12.05 4.88 7.98
N LEU A 124 -11.80 4.66 9.28
CA LEU A 124 -11.62 5.74 10.25
C LEU A 124 -10.44 6.67 9.91
N MET A 125 -9.31 6.08 9.50
CA MET A 125 -8.15 6.86 9.07
C MET A 125 -8.45 7.65 7.80
N CYS A 126 -9.04 7.04 6.77
CA CYS A 126 -9.38 7.74 5.54
C CYS A 126 -10.29 8.94 5.81
N ASN A 127 -11.30 8.80 6.67
CA ASN A 127 -12.16 9.91 7.08
C ASN A 127 -11.38 11.03 7.78
N THR A 128 -10.41 10.67 8.63
CA THR A 128 -9.56 11.65 9.32
C THR A 128 -8.65 12.39 8.34
N PHE A 129 -8.02 11.68 7.40
CA PHE A 129 -7.22 12.28 6.34
C PHE A 129 -8.04 13.18 5.41
N SER A 130 -9.25 12.76 5.03
CA SER A 130 -10.19 13.56 4.24
C SER A 130 -10.54 14.88 4.95
N LEU A 131 -10.82 14.82 6.27
CA LEU A 131 -11.06 16.01 7.07
C LEU A 131 -9.83 16.94 7.12
N ILE A 132 -8.61 16.38 7.26
CA ILE A 132 -7.38 17.17 7.23
C ILE A 132 -7.24 17.91 5.90
N LEU A 133 -7.41 17.21 4.77
CA LEU A 133 -7.33 17.81 3.45
C LEU A 133 -8.37 18.92 3.26
N GLN A 134 -9.62 18.69 3.70
CA GLN A 134 -10.65 19.72 3.68
C GLN A 134 -10.29 20.95 4.51
N ASN A 135 -9.67 20.77 5.68
CA ASN A 135 -9.22 21.88 6.51
C ASN A 135 -8.09 22.66 5.84
N ILE A 136 -7.14 21.98 5.18
CA ILE A 136 -6.07 22.63 4.42
C ILE A 136 -6.65 23.47 3.27
N ASP A 137 -7.62 22.94 2.51
CA ASP A 137 -8.21 23.64 1.37
C ASP A 137 -9.12 24.82 1.75
N SER A 138 -9.72 24.78 2.94
CA SER A 138 -10.83 25.67 3.29
C SER A 138 -10.47 26.81 4.21
N LEU A 139 -9.38 26.69 4.97
CA LEU A 139 -9.00 27.66 5.98
C LEU A 139 -7.90 28.59 5.46
N PRO A 140 -7.94 29.88 5.81
CA PRO A 140 -6.85 30.79 5.53
C PRO A 140 -5.60 30.40 6.33
N VAL A 141 -4.42 30.76 5.81
CA VAL A 141 -3.15 30.56 6.52
C VAL A 141 -3.03 31.58 7.65
N ASP A 142 -3.45 31.19 8.84
CA ASP A 142 -3.40 31.98 10.08
C ASP A 142 -3.12 31.09 11.30
N GLU A 143 -3.11 31.69 12.51
CA GLU A 143 -2.94 30.94 13.76
C GLU A 143 -4.05 29.89 14.00
N ASN A 144 -5.26 30.12 13.49
CA ASN A 144 -6.39 29.22 13.70
C ASN A 144 -6.22 27.93 12.91
N LEU A 145 -5.68 28.00 11.69
CA LEU A 145 -5.36 26.84 10.86
C LEU A 145 -4.50 25.84 11.64
N LEU A 146 -3.45 26.31 12.32
CA LEU A 146 -2.57 25.43 13.10
C LEU A 146 -3.32 24.70 14.21
N GLY A 147 -4.22 25.41 14.92
CA GLY A 147 -5.06 24.82 15.96
C GLY A 147 -5.97 23.71 15.42
N VAL A 148 -6.61 23.95 14.27
CA VAL A 148 -7.50 22.98 13.62
C VAL A 148 -6.71 21.77 13.10
N LEU A 149 -5.58 22.00 12.42
CA LEU A 149 -4.72 20.93 11.92
C LEU A 149 -4.17 20.09 13.08
N ARG A 150 -3.71 20.72 14.17
CA ARG A 150 -3.24 20.01 15.36
C ARG A 150 -4.30 19.07 15.92
N ASN A 151 -5.53 19.57 16.13
CA ASN A 151 -6.62 18.75 16.63
C ASN A 151 -6.95 17.56 15.70
N SER A 152 -6.68 17.69 14.42
CA SER A 152 -6.92 16.64 13.42
C SER A 152 -5.77 15.63 13.38
N PHE A 153 -4.52 16.09 13.36
CA PHE A 153 -3.32 15.25 13.37
C PHE A 153 -3.07 14.54 14.71
N ASP A 154 -3.55 15.09 15.82
CA ASP A 154 -3.49 14.44 17.14
C ASP A 154 -4.39 13.19 17.20
N LYS A 155 -5.39 13.08 16.32
CA LYS A 155 -6.24 11.88 16.17
C LYS A 155 -5.61 10.79 15.31
N LEU A 156 -4.54 11.09 14.58
CA LEU A 156 -3.84 10.10 13.77
C LEU A 156 -2.77 9.43 14.61
N ASP A 157 -2.83 8.11 14.76
CA ASP A 157 -1.68 7.33 15.18
C ASP A 157 -1.32 6.30 14.12
N SER A 158 -0.04 6.25 13.74
CA SER A 158 0.46 5.16 12.90
C SER A 158 0.26 3.79 13.57
N SER A 159 0.18 3.72 14.90
CA SER A 159 -0.09 2.48 15.62
C SER A 159 -1.53 1.96 15.43
N ASP A 160 -2.44 2.80 14.91
CA ASP A 160 -3.81 2.39 14.56
C ASP A 160 -3.84 1.42 13.37
N ILE A 161 -2.78 1.37 12.55
CA ILE A 161 -2.56 0.32 11.56
C ILE A 161 -1.87 -0.86 12.25
N LEU A 162 -2.67 -1.85 12.62
CA LEU A 162 -2.21 -3.02 13.35
C LEU A 162 -1.24 -3.88 12.54
N SER A 163 -0.31 -4.55 13.22
CA SER A 163 0.50 -5.63 12.64
C SER A 163 -0.33 -6.89 12.44
N THR A 164 0.18 -7.82 11.63
CA THR A 164 -0.41 -9.16 11.46
C THR A 164 -0.55 -9.89 12.79
N SER A 165 0.44 -9.75 13.69
CA SER A 165 0.39 -10.34 15.04
C SER A 165 -0.71 -9.74 15.93
N GLN A 166 -0.92 -8.43 15.89
CA GLN A 166 -2.00 -7.76 16.62
C GLN A 166 -3.38 -8.14 16.06
N LEU A 167 -3.51 -8.15 14.73
CA LEU A 167 -4.72 -8.59 14.03
C LEU A 167 -5.08 -10.04 14.38
N LYS A 168 -4.08 -10.93 14.45
CA LYS A 168 -4.27 -12.32 14.87
C LYS A 168 -4.76 -12.41 16.32
N SER A 169 -4.18 -11.65 17.23
CA SER A 169 -4.63 -11.64 18.64
C SER A 169 -6.06 -11.10 18.80
N LEU A 170 -6.40 -10.03 18.09
CA LEU A 170 -7.73 -9.42 18.14
C LEU A 170 -8.79 -10.25 17.42
N SER A 171 -8.43 -10.97 16.36
CA SER A 171 -9.40 -11.85 15.68
C SER A 171 -9.81 -13.07 16.50
N ILE A 172 -8.97 -13.51 17.45
CA ILE A 172 -9.29 -14.60 18.39
C ILE A 172 -10.21 -14.12 19.53
N SER A 173 -10.04 -12.86 19.97
CA SER A 173 -10.70 -12.31 21.16
C SER A 173 -11.85 -11.34 20.86
N GLY A 174 -11.92 -10.84 19.64
CA GLY A 174 -12.84 -9.79 19.22
C GLY A 174 -14.26 -10.29 19.00
N ASN A 175 -15.23 -9.43 19.32
CA ASN A 175 -16.63 -9.68 19.04
C ASN A 175 -16.93 -9.32 17.58
N SER A 176 -17.44 -10.27 16.80
CA SER A 176 -17.77 -10.05 15.38
C SER A 176 -18.88 -9.00 15.18
N GLU A 177 -19.73 -8.78 16.19
CA GLU A 177 -20.79 -7.75 16.16
C GLU A 177 -20.23 -6.33 16.05
N ASP A 178 -19.05 -6.06 16.61
CA ASP A 178 -18.43 -4.72 16.61
C ASP A 178 -17.99 -4.26 15.21
N TYR A 179 -18.00 -5.18 14.25
CA TYR A 179 -17.53 -4.98 12.88
C TYR A 179 -18.65 -5.13 11.85
N LYS A 180 -19.92 -5.18 12.30
CA LYS A 180 -21.08 -5.08 11.41
C LYS A 180 -21.26 -3.63 10.96
N ASN A 181 -21.66 -3.45 9.70
CA ASN A 181 -21.99 -2.16 9.09
C ASN A 181 -20.82 -1.15 9.08
N ILE A 182 -19.64 -1.58 8.60
CA ILE A 182 -18.53 -0.65 8.37
C ILE A 182 -18.89 0.27 7.19
N GLU A 183 -19.10 1.55 7.49
CA GLU A 183 -19.34 2.58 6.49
C GLU A 183 -18.09 2.81 5.63
N ASP A 184 -18.33 3.05 4.34
CA ASP A 184 -17.27 3.42 3.41
C ASP A 184 -16.74 4.82 3.77
N PRO A 185 -15.42 5.04 3.69
CA PRO A 185 -14.85 6.34 3.96
C PRO A 185 -15.29 7.35 2.91
N SER A 186 -15.45 8.60 3.33
CA SER A 186 -15.77 9.70 2.44
C SER A 186 -14.63 9.93 1.45
N LYS A 187 -14.96 9.98 0.16
CA LYS A 187 -14.01 10.40 -0.87
C LYS A 187 -13.65 11.88 -0.64
N TYR A 188 -12.37 12.19 -0.69
CA TYR A 188 -11.93 13.58 -0.71
C TYR A 188 -12.16 14.16 -2.12
N GLU A 189 -12.81 15.31 -2.18
CA GLU A 189 -13.01 16.10 -3.39
C GLU A 189 -12.36 17.48 -3.19
N PRO A 190 -11.31 17.81 -3.95
CA PRO A 190 -10.67 19.12 -3.86
C PRO A 190 -11.67 20.23 -4.16
N LYS A 191 -11.56 21.36 -3.47
CA LYS A 191 -12.30 22.56 -3.88
C LYS A 191 -11.72 23.06 -5.21
N ASN A 192 -12.52 23.00 -6.28
CA ASN A 192 -12.18 23.63 -7.55
C ASN A 192 -12.04 25.15 -7.35
N ASN A 193 -10.81 25.66 -7.30
CA ASN A 193 -10.54 27.09 -7.42
C ASN A 193 -10.69 27.51 -8.89
N VAL A 194 -11.93 27.65 -9.36
CA VAL A 194 -12.22 28.34 -10.63
C VAL A 194 -12.20 29.83 -10.35
N LEU A 195 -11.02 30.45 -10.44
CA LEU A 195 -10.89 31.89 -10.70
C LEU A 195 -10.67 32.05 -12.21
N VAL A 196 -11.77 32.08 -12.97
CA VAL A 196 -11.75 32.70 -14.31
C VAL A 196 -11.96 34.18 -14.07
N GLU A 197 -10.85 34.90 -13.93
CA GLU A 197 -10.86 36.35 -14.09
C GLU A 197 -10.76 36.60 -15.60
N ASP A 198 -11.92 36.76 -16.25
CA ASP A 198 -12.01 37.22 -17.62
C ASP A 198 -11.38 38.62 -17.69
N ILE A 199 -10.12 38.69 -18.12
CA ILE A 199 -9.52 39.93 -18.58
C ILE A 199 -10.22 40.25 -19.90
N SER A 200 -11.26 41.08 -19.83
CA SER A 200 -11.83 41.73 -21.01
C SER A 200 -10.76 42.64 -21.60
N ASP A 201 -10.07 42.16 -22.63
CA ASP A 201 -9.21 42.96 -23.49
C ASP A 201 -10.07 44.00 -24.22
N GLU A 202 -10.09 45.23 -23.69
CA GLU A 202 -10.38 46.42 -24.48
C GLU A 202 -9.27 46.56 -25.52
N THR A 203 -9.55 46.20 -26.77
CA THR A 203 -8.73 46.62 -27.91
C THR A 203 -9.57 47.48 -28.85
N GLU A 204 -9.13 48.72 -28.93
CA GLU A 204 -9.67 49.82 -29.73
C GLU A 204 -9.74 49.48 -31.22
N GLU A 205 -10.86 49.82 -31.84
CA GLU A 205 -11.01 49.94 -33.29
C GLU A 205 -10.06 51.00 -33.85
N VAL A 206 -9.20 50.64 -34.80
CA VAL A 206 -8.74 51.57 -35.84
C VAL A 206 -8.77 50.88 -37.20
N GLU A 207 -9.85 51.13 -37.94
CA GLU A 207 -9.90 50.95 -39.39
C GLU A 207 -8.89 51.87 -40.09
N LYS A 208 -8.03 51.34 -40.97
CA LYS A 208 -7.66 52.02 -42.24
C LYS A 208 -7.42 51.03 -43.38
N LYS A 209 -8.36 51.06 -44.33
CA LYS A 209 -8.26 50.61 -45.73
C LYS A 209 -7.02 51.17 -46.44
N THR A 210 -6.30 50.34 -47.20
CA THR A 210 -5.96 50.68 -48.60
C THR A 210 -5.74 49.41 -49.43
N GLN A 211 -6.45 49.33 -50.56
CA GLN A 211 -6.36 48.29 -51.58
C GLN A 211 -5.10 48.42 -52.44
N SER A 212 -4.52 47.29 -52.88
CA SER A 212 -4.05 47.11 -54.27
C SER A 212 -3.77 45.62 -54.53
N THR A 213 -4.62 44.84 -55.22
CA THR A 213 -4.73 44.65 -56.70
C THR A 213 -3.94 43.43 -57.22
N ILE A 214 -4.70 42.38 -57.63
CA ILE A 214 -4.48 41.41 -58.74
C ILE A 214 -3.33 40.36 -58.58
N GLY A 215 -3.50 39.05 -58.82
CA GLY A 215 -4.62 38.23 -59.32
C GLY A 215 -4.22 36.76 -59.60
N ARG A 216 -5.22 35.97 -60.09
CA ARG A 216 -5.21 34.60 -60.67
C ARG A 216 -4.88 33.41 -59.73
N GLN A 217 -5.87 32.55 -59.44
CA GLN A 217 -6.33 31.35 -60.19
C GLN A 217 -5.29 30.22 -60.22
N ASP A 218 -5.54 29.11 -59.53
CA ASP A 218 -5.98 27.85 -60.16
C ASP A 218 -6.29 26.74 -59.13
N ALA A 219 -7.06 25.78 -59.59
CA ALA A 219 -7.72 24.70 -58.85
C ALA A 219 -6.92 23.39 -58.82
N GLN A 220 -7.51 22.41 -58.13
CA GLN A 220 -7.27 20.94 -58.10
C GLN A 220 -6.28 20.45 -57.02
N LYS A 221 -6.75 19.72 -56.00
CA LYS A 221 -7.24 18.32 -55.95
C LYS A 221 -6.05 17.35 -55.90
N GLU A 222 -5.84 16.68 -54.77
CA GLU A 222 -5.79 15.21 -54.66
C GLU A 222 -5.46 14.70 -53.25
N ASN A 223 -6.16 13.60 -52.92
CA ASN A 223 -6.03 12.56 -51.90
C ASN A 223 -4.70 12.42 -51.13
N SER A 224 -4.82 12.01 -49.85
CA SER A 224 -4.41 10.65 -49.44
C SER A 224 -4.91 10.31 -48.03
N ASP A 225 -5.64 9.19 -47.93
CA ASP A 225 -5.50 8.07 -46.98
C ASP A 225 -5.16 8.42 -45.51
N GLY A 226 -6.05 8.09 -44.57
CA GLY A 226 -6.00 6.79 -43.88
C GLY A 226 -4.98 6.86 -42.74
N VAL A 227 -5.33 6.74 -41.46
CA VAL A 227 -5.68 5.47 -40.82
C VAL A 227 -6.24 5.78 -39.42
N THR A 228 -7.39 5.19 -39.12
CA THR A 228 -7.93 4.99 -37.77
C THR A 228 -7.16 3.88 -37.06
N SER A 229 -6.79 4.07 -35.80
CA SER A 229 -6.57 2.93 -34.89
C SER A 229 -7.29 3.15 -33.56
N SER A 230 -8.47 2.56 -33.47
CA SER A 230 -9.04 2.05 -32.23
C SER A 230 -8.30 0.76 -31.85
N ILE A 231 -8.04 0.54 -30.56
CA ILE A 231 -7.90 -0.74 -29.82
C ILE A 231 -8.00 -0.31 -28.33
N THR A 232 -9.08 -0.50 -27.57
CA THR A 232 -9.74 -1.70 -26.99
C THR A 232 -8.89 -2.53 -26.01
N ASP A 233 -9.51 -2.71 -24.84
CA ASP A 233 -9.47 -3.82 -23.87
C ASP A 233 -8.24 -3.96 -22.96
N GLU A 234 -8.41 -3.69 -21.66
CA GLU A 234 -8.89 -4.63 -20.61
C GLU A 234 -7.96 -5.84 -20.45
N ALA A 235 -7.12 -5.79 -19.40
CA ALA A 235 -6.43 -6.95 -18.87
C ALA A 235 -6.95 -7.23 -17.46
N VAL A 236 -7.87 -8.19 -17.38
CA VAL A 236 -8.30 -8.87 -16.16
C VAL A 236 -7.24 -9.93 -15.84
N GLU A 237 -6.51 -9.76 -14.74
CA GLU A 237 -5.62 -10.80 -14.20
C GLU A 237 -6.43 -11.78 -13.34
N THR A 238 -6.87 -12.88 -13.96
CA THR A 238 -7.35 -14.09 -13.29
C THR A 238 -6.18 -14.96 -12.83
N ILE A 239 -6.20 -15.35 -11.56
CA ILE A 239 -5.31 -16.36 -10.94
C ILE A 239 -5.57 -17.73 -11.61
N PRO A 240 -4.55 -18.49 -12.04
CA PRO A 240 -4.80 -19.76 -12.71
C PRO A 240 -5.15 -20.87 -11.71
N HIS A 241 -6.24 -21.57 -12.02
CA HIS A 241 -6.56 -22.88 -11.46
C HIS A 241 -5.50 -23.91 -11.88
N GLY A 242 -5.04 -24.69 -10.90
CA GLY A 242 -4.11 -25.78 -11.13
C GLY A 242 -4.75 -26.89 -11.94
N ASP A 243 -4.15 -27.20 -13.08
CA ASP A 243 -4.35 -28.46 -13.78
C ASP A 243 -3.01 -29.18 -13.96
N THR A 244 -3.09 -30.48 -13.76
CA THR A 244 -1.98 -31.41 -13.58
C THR A 244 -1.47 -31.82 -14.95
N THR A 245 -0.19 -31.61 -15.24
CA THR A 245 0.50 -32.30 -16.36
C THR A 245 1.71 -33.06 -15.85
N VAL A 246 1.62 -34.38 -16.09
CA VAL A 246 2.65 -35.39 -15.94
C VAL A 246 3.83 -35.04 -16.86
N LEU A 247 5.05 -35.01 -16.32
CA LEU A 247 6.25 -35.20 -17.13
C LEU A 247 7.20 -36.18 -16.45
N GLU A 248 7.65 -37.09 -17.29
CA GLU A 248 8.36 -38.32 -17.01
C GLU A 248 9.80 -38.08 -16.55
N SER A 249 10.26 -39.07 -15.80
CA SER A 249 11.63 -39.38 -15.39
C SER A 249 12.69 -39.18 -16.48
N ASN A 250 13.88 -38.71 -16.06
CA ASN A 250 15.14 -39.26 -16.56
C ASN A 250 16.15 -39.34 -15.42
N GLU A 251 16.48 -40.58 -15.07
CA GLU A 251 17.68 -40.94 -14.31
C GLU A 251 18.92 -40.58 -15.14
N ASN A 252 19.96 -40.08 -14.47
CA ASN A 252 21.30 -40.49 -14.86
C ASN A 252 22.21 -40.54 -13.63
N VAL A 253 22.72 -41.75 -13.40
CA VAL A 253 23.67 -42.13 -12.36
C VAL A 253 25.05 -42.20 -13.02
N GLU A 254 26.05 -41.55 -12.45
CA GLU A 254 27.48 -41.89 -12.52
C GLU A 254 28.15 -41.20 -11.32
N SER A 255 28.33 -41.85 -10.17
CA SER A 255 29.34 -42.86 -9.82
C SER A 255 30.77 -42.31 -9.75
N LEU A 256 31.34 -42.23 -8.55
CA LEU A 256 32.42 -43.11 -8.06
C LEU A 256 33.29 -42.42 -6.98
N ASN A 257 33.41 -43.10 -5.85
CA ASN A 257 34.63 -43.49 -5.12
C ASN A 257 35.63 -42.39 -4.70
N ASN A 258 36.31 -42.45 -3.56
CA ASN A 258 36.43 -43.42 -2.46
C ASN A 258 37.42 -42.80 -1.44
N ARG A 259 37.48 -43.42 -0.26
CA ARG A 259 38.66 -43.53 0.64
C ARG A 259 39.06 -42.30 1.45
N GLU A 260 39.56 -42.42 2.67
CA GLU A 260 39.66 -43.46 3.72
C GLU A 260 40.29 -42.70 4.91
N GLU A 261 40.03 -43.13 6.15
CA GLU A 261 40.94 -43.07 7.32
C GLU A 261 41.34 -41.68 7.89
N GLU A 262 41.57 -41.42 9.18
CA GLU A 262 41.63 -42.20 10.42
C GLU A 262 41.61 -41.21 11.62
N GLU A 263 41.05 -41.67 12.75
CA GLU A 263 41.44 -41.52 14.17
C GLU A 263 41.88 -40.21 14.89
N GLY A 264 41.46 -40.14 16.17
CA GLY A 264 42.09 -39.41 17.30
C GLY A 264 41.57 -37.98 17.52
N GLU A 265 41.26 -37.47 18.71
CA GLU A 265 41.56 -37.82 20.10
C GLU A 265 40.57 -37.08 21.04
N GLU A 266 40.58 -37.52 22.30
CA GLU A 266 39.80 -37.08 23.47
C GLU A 266 39.87 -35.58 23.83
N GLY A 267 38.86 -35.09 24.56
CA GLY A 267 38.97 -33.81 25.28
C GLY A 267 37.67 -33.30 25.93
N GLU A 268 37.30 -33.85 27.09
CA GLU A 268 36.37 -33.20 28.02
C GLU A 268 36.96 -31.87 28.55
N VAL A 269 36.25 -30.75 28.44
CA VAL A 269 36.35 -29.66 29.43
C VAL A 269 34.99 -28.97 29.64
N LYS A 270 34.47 -29.14 30.86
CA LYS A 270 33.42 -28.34 31.50
C LYS A 270 33.92 -26.92 31.78
N ASN A 271 33.08 -25.89 31.60
CA ASN A 271 33.11 -24.66 32.40
C ASN A 271 31.73 -24.00 32.37
N ARG A 272 30.93 -24.12 33.45
CA ARG A 272 30.85 -23.26 34.65
C ARG A 272 30.36 -21.84 34.37
N ILE A 273 29.07 -21.69 34.66
CA ILE A 273 28.32 -20.48 34.97
C ILE A 273 28.97 -19.78 36.17
N VAL A 274 29.21 -18.48 36.07
CA VAL A 274 29.49 -17.61 37.22
C VAL A 274 28.41 -16.54 37.26
N GLU A 275 27.55 -16.65 38.26
CA GLU A 275 26.70 -15.57 38.76
C GLU A 275 27.60 -14.49 39.37
N GLN A 276 27.33 -13.21 39.05
CA GLN A 276 27.69 -12.10 39.92
C GLN A 276 26.42 -11.40 40.38
N LYS A 277 26.10 -11.62 41.65
CA LYS A 277 25.28 -10.73 42.48
C LYS A 277 26.21 -9.92 43.38
N ASN A 278 25.73 -8.72 43.73
CA ASN A 278 26.05 -7.92 44.92
C ASN A 278 27.37 -7.10 44.85
N VAL A 279 27.49 -5.87 45.35
CA VAL A 279 26.65 -5.07 46.26
C VAL A 279 27.23 -3.62 46.33
N GLU A 280 26.33 -2.66 46.57
CA GLU A 280 26.47 -1.35 47.26
C GLU A 280 27.69 -0.43 46.99
N LYS A 281 27.39 0.80 46.53
CA LYS A 281 27.43 2.01 47.37
C LYS A 281 26.67 3.17 46.73
#